data_AF-A0A1S9CXL7-F1
#
_entry.id   AF-A0A1S9CXL7-F1
#
_cell.length_a   1.000
_cell.length_b   1.000
_cell.length_c   1.000
_cell.angle_alpha   90.00
_cell.angle_beta   90.00
_cell.angle_gamma   90.00
#
_symmetry.space_group_name_H-M   'P 1'
#
loop_
_entity.id
_entity.type
_entity.pdbx_description
1 polymer ?
#
loop_
_entity_poly.entity_id
_entity_poly.type
_entity_poly.pdbx_seq_one_letter_code
_entity_poly.pdbx_strand_id
1 'polypeptide(L)'
;MTEPTITCPNCKTEIKLTESLAAPLIEATRRDYEQRLANKDVDIANRETSLREREEAVAKAKETIDDQVAEKLLQERAKIAAEEARKAKIALAADLDQKTKEITELQEILNQREAKLAEAQKAQAELIRKQRELDDAKRELDLTVEKRVQEGLGATREQARKEAEEQLKFKVMEKEHTIASMQKQIEELKRKAEQGSQQLQGEVQELELESLLSARFPRDTIEPVPKGEYGGDVLHRVVGPLGQVCGTILWECKRTQELERRLARETSRRPKGRESRNRHHHQSGSTEGC
;
A
#
# COMPACT_ATOMS: atom_id res chain seq x y z
N MET A 1 -2.71 -54.92 -153.06
CA MET A 1 -1.77 -55.64 -152.17
C MET A 1 -2.03 -57.11 -152.39
N THR A 2 -0.99 -57.89 -152.70
CA THR A 2 -1.01 -59.30 -153.17
C THR A 2 -2.21 -60.13 -152.71
N GLU A 3 -3.05 -60.55 -153.68
CA GLU A 3 -4.16 -61.47 -153.45
C GLU A 3 -3.62 -62.84 -153.01
N PRO A 4 -4.00 -63.36 -151.83
CA PRO A 4 -3.49 -64.63 -151.36
C PRO A 4 -4.00 -65.77 -152.24
N THR A 5 -3.09 -66.62 -152.72
CA THR A 5 -3.39 -67.80 -153.54
C THR A 5 -3.13 -69.07 -152.74
N ILE A 6 -4.09 -69.99 -152.72
CA ILE A 6 -3.93 -71.30 -152.08
C ILE A 6 -3.87 -72.37 -153.18
N THR A 7 -2.91 -73.28 -153.09
CA THR A 7 -2.80 -74.45 -153.98
C THR A 7 -3.62 -75.62 -153.43
N CYS A 8 -4.51 -76.18 -154.27
CA CYS A 8 -5.31 -77.33 -153.86
C CYS A 8 -4.43 -78.58 -153.66
N PRO A 9 -4.45 -79.24 -152.48
CA PRO A 9 -3.63 -80.41 -152.21
C PRO A 9 -4.03 -81.65 -153.03
N ASN A 10 -5.21 -81.65 -153.66
CA ASN A 10 -5.74 -82.81 -154.42
C ASN A 10 -5.52 -82.72 -155.94
N CYS A 11 -5.52 -81.52 -156.53
CA CYS A 11 -5.40 -81.33 -157.98
C CYS A 11 -4.36 -80.28 -158.43
N LYS A 12 -3.61 -79.68 -157.49
CA LYS A 12 -2.53 -78.69 -157.72
C LYS A 12 -2.93 -77.40 -158.45
N THR A 13 -4.22 -77.15 -158.70
CA THR A 13 -4.70 -75.89 -159.28
C THR A 13 -4.52 -74.73 -158.30
N GLU A 14 -4.06 -73.58 -158.79
CA GLU A 14 -3.95 -72.32 -158.04
C GLU A 14 -5.32 -71.66 -157.91
N ILE A 15 -5.82 -71.54 -156.67
CA ILE A 15 -7.10 -70.90 -156.37
C ILE A 15 -6.80 -69.50 -155.84
N LYS A 16 -7.25 -68.47 -156.56
CA LYS A 16 -7.19 -67.08 -156.12
C LYS A 16 -8.30 -66.83 -155.10
N LEU A 17 -7.96 -66.39 -153.88
CA LEU A 17 -8.94 -65.94 -152.90
C LEU A 17 -9.50 -64.58 -153.33
N THR A 18 -10.39 -64.58 -154.32
CA THR A 18 -11.12 -63.39 -154.74
C THR A 18 -12.16 -63.01 -153.68
N GLU A 19 -12.51 -61.73 -153.59
CA GLU A 19 -13.48 -61.17 -152.63
C GLU A 19 -14.80 -61.95 -152.57
N SER A 20 -15.26 -62.55 -153.69
CA SER A 20 -16.44 -63.41 -153.76
C SER A 20 -16.35 -64.77 -153.04
N LEU A 21 -15.15 -65.33 -152.82
CA LEU A 21 -14.94 -66.58 -152.08
C LEU A 21 -14.77 -66.36 -150.57
N ALA A 22 -14.25 -65.19 -150.17
CA ALA A 22 -14.05 -64.83 -148.77
C ALA A 22 -15.27 -64.12 -148.14
N ALA A 23 -16.12 -63.46 -148.94
CA ALA A 23 -17.28 -62.71 -148.46
C ALA A 23 -18.23 -63.51 -147.55
N PRO A 24 -18.61 -64.78 -147.84
CA PRO A 24 -19.49 -65.55 -146.96
C PRO A 24 -18.87 -65.86 -145.58
N LEU A 25 -17.54 -66.07 -145.54
CA LEU A 25 -16.81 -66.32 -144.29
C LEU A 25 -16.63 -65.03 -143.47
N ILE A 26 -16.41 -63.90 -144.15
CA ILE A 26 -16.33 -62.57 -143.50
C ILE A 26 -17.70 -62.15 -142.96
N GLU A 27 -18.78 -62.43 -143.68
CA GLU A 27 -20.14 -62.12 -143.22
C GLU A 27 -20.56 -63.02 -142.05
N ALA A 28 -20.26 -64.32 -142.09
CA ALA A 28 -20.49 -65.24 -140.97
C ALA A 28 -19.73 -64.81 -139.71
N THR A 29 -18.43 -64.50 -139.84
CA THR A 29 -17.63 -64.01 -138.71
C THR A 29 -18.14 -62.66 -138.19
N ARG A 30 -18.56 -61.74 -139.06
CA ARG A 30 -19.17 -60.48 -138.66
C ARG A 30 -20.44 -60.70 -137.83
N ARG A 31 -21.34 -61.59 -138.25
CA ARG A 31 -22.56 -61.94 -137.50
C ARG A 31 -22.23 -62.56 -136.14
N ASP A 32 -21.24 -63.45 -136.06
CA ASP A 32 -20.80 -64.04 -134.79
C ASP A 32 -20.23 -62.98 -133.84
N TYR A 33 -19.45 -62.01 -134.35
CA TYR A 33 -18.93 -60.90 -133.56
C TYR A 33 -20.04 -59.95 -133.11
N GLU A 34 -21.00 -59.62 -133.98
CA GLU A 34 -22.18 -58.81 -133.65
C GLU A 34 -23.01 -59.48 -132.55
N GLN A 35 -23.24 -60.80 -132.62
CA GLN A 35 -23.91 -61.56 -131.56
C GLN A 35 -23.11 -61.58 -130.25
N ARG A 36 -21.79 -61.76 -130.30
CA ARG A 36 -20.92 -61.73 -129.11
C ARG A 36 -20.89 -60.35 -128.47
N LEU A 37 -20.90 -59.28 -129.25
CA LEU A 37 -20.99 -57.91 -128.75
C LEU A 37 -22.35 -57.67 -128.10
N ALA A 38 -23.45 -58.05 -128.77
CA ALA A 38 -24.79 -57.92 -128.21
C ALA A 38 -24.95 -58.70 -126.88
N ASN A 39 -24.43 -59.93 -126.81
CA ASN A 39 -24.45 -60.71 -125.56
C ASN A 39 -23.61 -60.05 -124.46
N LYS A 40 -22.44 -59.50 -124.79
CA LYS A 40 -21.60 -58.76 -123.83
C LYS A 40 -22.26 -57.48 -123.36
N ASP A 41 -22.94 -56.75 -124.23
CA ASP A 41 -23.67 -55.53 -123.88
C ASP A 41 -24.82 -55.85 -122.92
N VAL A 42 -25.53 -56.96 -123.14
CA VAL A 42 -26.56 -57.47 -122.21
C VAL A 42 -25.95 -57.87 -120.86
N ASP A 43 -24.81 -58.59 -120.86
CA ASP A 43 -24.12 -58.98 -119.63
C ASP A 43 -23.60 -57.77 -118.83
N ILE A 44 -23.07 -56.75 -119.52
CA ILE A 44 -22.62 -55.50 -118.91
C ILE A 44 -23.82 -54.75 -118.34
N ALA A 45 -24.92 -54.62 -119.08
CA ALA A 45 -26.14 -53.99 -118.60
C ALA A 45 -26.68 -54.68 -117.33
N ASN A 46 -26.71 -56.01 -117.31
CA ASN A 46 -27.13 -56.80 -116.13
C ASN A 46 -26.19 -56.62 -114.94
N ARG A 47 -24.87 -56.48 -115.17
CA ARG A 47 -23.91 -56.20 -114.10
C ARG A 47 -24.06 -54.79 -113.56
N GLU A 48 -24.28 -53.80 -114.42
CA GLU A 48 -24.50 -52.42 -114.02
C GLU A 48 -25.79 -52.27 -113.20
N THR A 49 -26.88 -52.93 -113.59
CA THR A 49 -28.12 -52.91 -112.79
C THR A 49 -27.91 -53.57 -111.43
N SER A 50 -27.26 -54.74 -111.37
CA SER A 50 -26.96 -55.41 -110.10
C SER A 50 -26.03 -54.59 -109.20
N LEU A 51 -25.04 -53.89 -109.77
CA LEU A 51 -24.17 -52.99 -109.00
C LEU A 51 -24.94 -51.78 -108.46
N ARG A 52 -25.81 -51.15 -109.27
CA ARG A 52 -26.67 -50.04 -108.80
C ARG A 52 -27.60 -50.47 -107.67
N GLU A 53 -28.23 -51.63 -107.77
CA GLU A 53 -29.07 -52.18 -106.71
C GLU A 53 -28.28 -52.43 -105.42
N ARG A 54 -27.04 -52.94 -105.54
CA ARG A 54 -26.15 -53.13 -104.38
C ARG A 54 -25.70 -51.80 -103.77
N GLU A 55 -25.36 -50.81 -104.59
CA GLU A 55 -25.00 -49.46 -104.12
C GLU A 55 -26.16 -48.81 -103.36
N GLU A 56 -27.39 -48.92 -103.88
CA GLU A 56 -28.59 -48.40 -103.23
C GLU A 56 -28.88 -49.17 -101.91
N ALA A 57 -28.74 -50.50 -101.91
CA ALA A 57 -28.90 -51.30 -100.70
C ALA A 57 -27.86 -50.95 -99.63
N VAL A 58 -26.60 -50.73 -100.03
CA VAL A 58 -25.53 -50.30 -99.13
C VAL A 58 -25.78 -48.89 -98.62
N ALA A 59 -26.28 -47.96 -99.46
CA ALA A 59 -26.63 -46.62 -99.03
C ALA A 59 -27.75 -46.64 -97.97
N LYS A 60 -28.83 -47.38 -98.21
CA LYS A 60 -29.93 -47.56 -97.24
C LYS A 60 -29.45 -48.23 -95.95
N ALA A 61 -28.58 -49.23 -96.04
CA ALA A 61 -28.00 -49.90 -94.88
C ALA A 61 -27.11 -48.96 -94.05
N LYS A 62 -26.34 -48.07 -94.71
CA LYS A 62 -25.54 -47.05 -94.02
C LYS A 62 -26.43 -46.06 -93.27
N GLU A 63 -27.48 -45.54 -93.91
CA GLU A 63 -28.43 -44.62 -93.26
C GLU A 63 -29.08 -45.27 -92.04
N THR A 64 -29.54 -46.52 -92.15
CA THR A 64 -30.12 -47.23 -90.99
C THR A 64 -29.11 -47.48 -89.87
N ILE A 65 -27.85 -47.75 -90.20
CA ILE A 65 -26.79 -47.88 -89.20
C ILE A 65 -26.52 -46.52 -88.54
N ASP A 66 -26.43 -45.45 -89.32
CA ASP A 66 -26.19 -44.10 -88.81
C ASP A 66 -27.32 -43.66 -87.87
N ASP A 67 -28.58 -43.95 -88.20
CA ASP A 67 -29.75 -43.69 -87.33
C ASP A 67 -29.67 -44.50 -86.03
N GLN A 68 -29.36 -45.80 -86.11
CA GLN A 68 -29.21 -46.66 -84.92
C GLN A 68 -28.05 -46.21 -84.03
N VAL A 69 -26.94 -45.77 -84.63
CA VAL A 69 -25.79 -45.24 -83.91
C VAL A 69 -26.15 -43.92 -83.25
N ALA A 70 -26.84 -43.02 -83.95
CA ALA A 70 -27.32 -41.75 -83.40
C ALA A 70 -28.25 -41.97 -82.21
N GLU A 71 -29.20 -42.91 -82.31
CA GLU A 71 -30.12 -43.24 -81.22
C GLU A 71 -29.38 -43.81 -80.00
N LYS A 72 -28.47 -44.78 -80.21
CA LYS A 72 -27.65 -45.34 -79.13
C LYS A 72 -26.77 -44.29 -78.47
N LEU A 73 -26.17 -43.40 -79.27
CA LEU A 73 -25.35 -42.29 -78.74
C LEU A 73 -26.19 -41.33 -77.90
N LEU A 74 -27.43 -41.02 -78.29
CA LEU A 74 -28.32 -40.18 -77.49
C LEU A 74 -28.67 -40.85 -76.15
N GLN A 75 -29.00 -42.14 -76.16
CA GLN A 75 -29.30 -42.90 -74.94
C GLN A 75 -28.09 -42.96 -74.00
N GLU A 76 -26.90 -43.27 -74.52
CA GLU A 76 -25.67 -43.33 -73.71
C GLU A 76 -25.27 -41.94 -73.17
N ARG A 77 -25.40 -40.88 -73.97
CA ARG A 77 -25.16 -39.51 -73.49
C ARG A 77 -26.13 -39.13 -72.36
N ALA A 78 -27.40 -39.51 -72.47
CA ALA A 78 -28.39 -39.28 -71.41
C ALA A 78 -28.05 -40.05 -70.13
N LYS A 79 -27.63 -41.31 -70.24
CA LYS A 79 -27.18 -42.12 -69.09
C LYS A 79 -25.94 -41.52 -68.43
N ILE A 80 -24.94 -41.14 -69.21
CA ILE A 80 -23.70 -40.50 -68.70
C ILE A 80 -24.04 -39.20 -67.98
N ALA A 81 -24.90 -38.35 -68.56
CA ALA A 81 -25.32 -37.10 -67.93
C ALA A 81 -26.08 -37.34 -66.61
N ALA A 82 -26.95 -38.35 -66.55
CA ALA A 82 -27.69 -38.71 -65.35
C ALA A 82 -26.77 -39.23 -64.23
N GLU A 83 -25.83 -40.13 -64.57
CA GLU A 83 -24.85 -40.65 -63.62
C GLU A 83 -23.90 -39.57 -63.12
N GLU A 84 -23.44 -38.67 -63.99
CA GLU A 84 -22.58 -37.56 -63.59
C GLU A 84 -23.32 -36.57 -62.69
N ALA A 85 -24.58 -36.23 -63.02
CA ALA A 85 -25.42 -35.42 -62.16
C ALA A 85 -25.66 -36.08 -60.79
N ARG A 86 -25.80 -37.41 -60.75
CA ARG A 86 -25.93 -38.16 -59.49
C ARG A 86 -24.64 -38.12 -58.68
N LYS A 87 -23.48 -38.35 -59.29
CA LYS A 87 -22.18 -38.27 -58.64
C LYS A 87 -21.91 -36.87 -58.11
N ALA A 88 -22.19 -35.84 -58.90
CA ALA A 88 -22.06 -34.44 -58.48
C ALA A 88 -22.95 -34.13 -57.27
N LYS A 89 -24.20 -34.59 -57.25
CA LYS A 89 -25.10 -34.43 -56.09
C LYS A 89 -24.57 -35.12 -54.83
N ILE A 90 -24.03 -36.33 -54.95
CA ILE A 90 -23.45 -37.06 -53.81
C ILE A 90 -22.20 -36.36 -53.29
N ALA A 91 -21.30 -35.92 -54.18
CA ALA A 91 -20.11 -35.18 -53.79
C ALA A 91 -20.48 -33.87 -53.07
N LEU A 92 -21.41 -33.10 -53.64
CA LEU A 92 -21.91 -31.87 -53.01
C LEU A 92 -22.59 -32.13 -51.67
N ALA A 93 -23.38 -33.19 -51.54
CA ALA A 93 -24.00 -33.55 -50.27
C ALA A 93 -22.95 -33.92 -49.21
N ALA A 94 -21.92 -34.69 -49.58
CA ALA A 94 -20.82 -35.03 -48.69
C ALA A 94 -20.03 -33.79 -48.24
N ASP A 95 -19.76 -32.86 -49.17
CA ASP A 95 -19.10 -31.59 -48.85
C ASP A 95 -19.95 -30.75 -47.90
N LEU A 96 -21.26 -30.66 -48.13
CA LEU A 96 -22.18 -29.93 -47.25
C LEU A 96 -22.27 -30.57 -45.86
N ASP A 97 -22.33 -31.89 -45.77
CA ASP A 97 -22.32 -32.62 -44.50
C ASP A 97 -21.02 -32.40 -43.74
N GLN A 98 -19.87 -32.41 -44.43
CA GLN A 98 -18.58 -32.09 -43.84
C GLN A 98 -18.54 -30.64 -43.32
N LYS A 99 -18.99 -29.67 -44.12
CA LYS A 99 -19.05 -28.27 -43.71
C LYS A 99 -19.99 -28.06 -42.52
N THR A 100 -21.11 -28.77 -42.50
CA THR A 100 -22.06 -28.73 -41.38
C THR A 100 -21.41 -29.25 -40.09
N LYS A 101 -20.67 -30.36 -40.16
CA LYS A 101 -19.90 -30.88 -39.02
C LYS A 101 -18.84 -29.89 -38.53
N GLU A 102 -18.05 -29.33 -39.44
CA GLU A 102 -17.04 -28.30 -39.12
C GLU A 102 -17.69 -27.09 -38.42
N ILE A 103 -18.85 -26.63 -38.90
CA ILE A 103 -19.59 -25.52 -38.28
C ILE A 103 -20.05 -25.90 -36.87
N THR A 104 -20.61 -27.10 -36.67
CA THR A 104 -21.05 -27.54 -35.35
C THR A 104 -19.90 -27.68 -34.36
N GLU A 105 -18.76 -28.23 -34.78
CA GLU A 105 -17.55 -28.34 -33.95
C GLU A 105 -17.01 -26.95 -33.57
N LEU A 106 -16.97 -26.01 -34.53
CA LEU A 106 -16.55 -24.63 -34.26
C LEU A 106 -17.50 -23.92 -33.30
N GLN A 107 -18.81 -24.13 -33.44
CA GLN A 107 -19.81 -23.59 -32.51
C GLN A 107 -19.64 -24.17 -31.09
N GLU A 108 -19.38 -25.47 -30.97
CA GLU A 108 -19.08 -26.09 -29.67
C GLU A 108 -17.81 -25.51 -29.04
N ILE A 109 -16.73 -25.33 -29.81
CA ILE A 109 -15.50 -24.70 -29.35
C ILE A 109 -15.74 -23.26 -28.89
N LEU A 110 -16.54 -22.49 -29.64
CA LEU A 110 -16.90 -21.12 -29.26
C LEU A 110 -17.70 -21.10 -27.95
N ASN A 111 -18.73 -21.94 -27.83
CA ASN A 111 -19.53 -22.05 -26.60
C ASN A 111 -18.67 -22.43 -25.39
N GLN A 112 -17.74 -23.38 -25.56
CA GLN A 112 -16.80 -23.76 -24.49
C GLN A 112 -15.85 -22.61 -24.11
N ARG A 113 -15.37 -21.83 -25.09
CA ARG A 113 -14.52 -20.66 -24.84
C ARG A 113 -15.29 -19.55 -24.14
N GLU A 114 -16.52 -19.28 -24.55
CA GLU A 114 -17.39 -18.29 -23.90
C GLU A 114 -17.69 -18.68 -22.45
N ALA A 115 -17.99 -19.96 -22.19
CA ALA A 115 -18.19 -20.46 -20.84
C ALA A 115 -16.93 -20.27 -19.96
N LYS A 116 -15.74 -20.63 -20.49
CA LYS A 116 -14.46 -20.43 -19.80
C LYS A 116 -14.14 -18.96 -19.56
N LEU A 117 -14.45 -18.08 -20.53
CA LEU A 117 -14.27 -16.64 -20.37
C LEU A 117 -15.20 -16.08 -19.30
N ALA A 118 -16.47 -16.50 -19.28
CA ALA A 118 -17.43 -16.09 -18.26
C ALA A 118 -17.01 -16.57 -16.86
N GLU A 119 -16.51 -17.81 -16.74
CA GLU A 119 -15.96 -18.35 -15.49
C GLU A 119 -14.73 -17.55 -15.02
N ALA A 120 -13.78 -17.27 -15.92
CA ALA A 120 -12.60 -16.48 -15.62
C ALA A 120 -12.96 -15.04 -15.19
N GLN A 121 -13.93 -14.41 -15.85
CA GLN A 121 -14.42 -13.08 -15.48
C GLN A 121 -15.09 -13.08 -14.10
N LYS A 122 -15.90 -14.09 -13.79
CA LYS A 122 -16.50 -14.26 -12.45
C LYS A 122 -15.43 -14.46 -11.38
N ALA A 123 -14.47 -15.35 -11.62
CA ALA A 123 -13.35 -15.59 -10.71
C ALA A 123 -12.53 -14.30 -10.48
N GLN A 124 -12.26 -13.52 -11.53
CA GLN A 124 -11.56 -12.25 -11.41
C GLN A 124 -12.36 -11.24 -10.58
N ALA A 125 -13.66 -11.13 -10.80
CA ALA A 125 -14.53 -10.25 -10.01
C ALA A 125 -14.58 -10.66 -8.53
N GLU A 126 -14.65 -11.96 -8.25
CA GLU A 126 -14.61 -12.51 -6.88
C GLU A 126 -13.27 -12.25 -6.20
N LEU A 127 -12.15 -12.40 -6.91
CA LEU A 127 -10.82 -12.08 -6.38
C LEU A 127 -10.70 -10.60 -6.04
N ILE A 128 -11.19 -9.70 -6.89
CA ILE A 128 -11.19 -8.26 -6.60
C ILE A 128 -12.07 -7.93 -5.39
N ARG A 129 -13.23 -8.58 -5.25
CA ARG A 129 -14.10 -8.40 -4.06
C ARG A 129 -13.40 -8.88 -2.79
N LYS A 130 -12.87 -10.10 -2.79
CA LYS A 130 -12.11 -10.66 -1.67
C LYS A 130 -10.89 -9.80 -1.31
N GLN A 131 -10.19 -9.27 -2.31
CA GLN A 131 -9.06 -8.37 -2.08
C GLN A 131 -9.50 -7.10 -1.34
N ARG A 132 -10.60 -6.46 -1.78
CA ARG A 132 -11.15 -5.28 -1.09
C ARG A 132 -11.58 -5.59 0.34
N GLU A 133 -12.30 -6.70 0.54
CA GLU A 133 -12.72 -7.15 1.88
C GLU A 133 -11.51 -7.40 2.80
N LEU A 134 -10.45 -8.03 2.29
CA LEU A 134 -9.22 -8.25 3.04
C LEU A 134 -8.50 -6.95 3.36
N ASP A 135 -8.45 -6.00 2.43
CA ASP A 135 -7.79 -4.71 2.65
C ASP A 135 -8.58 -3.84 3.64
N ASP A 136 -9.91 -3.85 3.59
CA ASP A 136 -10.76 -3.17 4.57
C ASP A 136 -10.63 -3.82 5.96
N ALA A 137 -10.63 -5.16 6.05
CA ALA A 137 -10.40 -5.88 7.30
C ALA A 137 -9.01 -5.60 7.91
N LYS A 138 -7.97 -5.50 7.07
CA LYS A 138 -6.62 -5.10 7.53
C LYS A 138 -6.63 -3.69 8.10
N ARG A 139 -7.26 -2.72 7.42
CA ARG A 139 -7.36 -1.35 7.92
C ARG A 139 -8.11 -1.26 9.24
N GLU A 140 -9.21 -2.01 9.39
CA GLU A 140 -9.95 -2.06 10.64
C GLU A 140 -9.13 -2.70 11.77
N LEU A 141 -8.40 -3.78 11.47
CA LEU A 141 -7.48 -4.41 12.40
C LEU A 141 -6.38 -3.44 12.84
N ASP A 142 -5.71 -2.79 11.88
CA ASP A 142 -4.64 -1.82 12.15
C ASP A 142 -5.14 -0.67 13.03
N LEU A 143 -6.31 -0.11 12.72
CA LEU A 143 -6.95 0.94 13.51
C LEU A 143 -7.33 0.45 14.93
N THR A 144 -7.77 -0.80 15.06
CA THR A 144 -8.08 -1.41 16.36
C THR A 144 -6.82 -1.64 17.18
N VAL A 145 -5.74 -2.09 16.55
CA VAL A 145 -4.42 -2.26 17.18
C VAL A 145 -3.88 -0.90 17.61
N GLU A 146 -3.90 0.12 16.75
CA GLU A 146 -3.48 1.47 17.11
C GLU A 146 -4.27 2.03 18.29
N LYS A 147 -5.60 1.89 18.30
CA LYS A 147 -6.45 2.29 19.44
C LYS A 147 -6.06 1.56 20.72
N ARG A 148 -5.90 0.23 20.68
CA ARG A 148 -5.47 -0.55 21.85
C ARG A 148 -4.08 -0.15 22.35
N VAL A 149 -3.15 0.13 21.44
CA VAL A 149 -1.81 0.61 21.79
C VAL A 149 -1.88 2.00 22.41
N GLN A 150 -2.66 2.93 21.84
CA GLN A 150 -2.86 4.26 22.41
C GLN A 150 -3.53 4.21 23.78
N GLU A 151 -4.56 3.38 23.96
CA GLU A 151 -5.21 3.15 25.25
C GLU A 151 -4.22 2.55 26.27
N GLY A 152 -3.43 1.54 25.86
CA GLY A 152 -2.40 0.93 26.71
C GLY A 152 -1.28 1.91 27.11
N LEU A 153 -0.81 2.72 26.17
CA LEU A 153 0.16 3.79 26.42
C LEU A 153 -0.43 4.89 27.30
N GLY A 154 -1.70 5.25 27.10
CA GLY A 154 -2.44 6.20 27.92
C GLY A 154 -2.54 5.74 29.37
N ALA A 155 -2.98 4.49 29.57
CA ALA A 155 -3.06 3.87 30.89
C ALA A 155 -1.68 3.80 31.56
N THR A 156 -0.64 3.45 30.82
CA THR A 156 0.74 3.38 31.35
C THR A 156 1.27 4.78 31.70
N ARG A 157 0.99 5.80 30.88
CA ARG A 157 1.36 7.19 31.18
C ARG A 157 0.61 7.75 32.39
N GLU A 158 -0.68 7.48 32.52
CA GLU A 158 -1.45 7.88 33.71
C GLU A 158 -0.92 7.18 34.96
N GLN A 159 -0.64 5.88 34.88
CA GLN A 159 -0.09 5.13 35.99
C GLN A 159 1.29 5.66 36.39
N ALA A 160 2.19 5.87 35.43
CA ALA A 160 3.50 6.46 35.68
C ALA A 160 3.40 7.89 36.27
N ARG A 161 2.42 8.68 35.82
CA ARG A 161 2.15 10.01 36.37
C ARG A 161 1.65 9.93 37.81
N LYS A 162 0.70 9.05 38.12
CA LYS A 162 0.20 8.83 39.49
C LYS A 162 1.32 8.38 40.42
N GLU A 163 2.11 7.39 39.99
CA GLU A 163 3.26 6.91 40.77
C GLU A 163 4.30 8.02 41.01
N ALA A 164 4.58 8.87 40.01
CA ALA A 164 5.47 10.01 40.19
C ALA A 164 4.89 11.09 41.13
N GLU A 165 3.60 11.40 41.02
CA GLU A 165 2.90 12.33 41.91
C GLU A 165 2.86 11.80 43.35
N GLU A 166 2.60 10.51 43.54
CA GLU A 166 2.64 9.83 44.85
C GLU A 166 4.05 9.87 45.43
N GLN A 167 5.09 9.52 44.66
CA GLN A 167 6.49 9.59 45.10
C GLN A 167 6.89 11.02 45.50
N LEU A 168 6.49 12.03 44.72
CA LEU A 168 6.74 13.43 45.07
C LEU A 168 6.00 13.82 46.34
N LYS A 169 4.73 13.43 46.48
CA LYS A 169 3.94 13.68 47.69
C LYS A 169 4.57 13.06 48.92
N PHE A 170 5.05 11.81 48.84
CA PHE A 170 5.79 11.16 49.92
C PHE A 170 7.07 11.94 50.28
N LYS A 171 7.87 12.33 49.28
CA LYS A 171 9.08 13.16 49.52
C LYS A 171 8.75 14.49 50.16
N VAL A 172 7.68 15.17 49.72
CA VAL A 172 7.24 16.43 50.32
C VAL A 172 6.83 16.20 51.77
N MET A 173 6.03 15.17 52.08
CA MET A 173 5.65 14.84 53.45
C MET A 173 6.86 14.52 54.35
N GLU A 174 7.85 13.77 53.84
CA GLU A 174 9.11 13.54 54.58
C GLU A 174 9.86 14.84 54.85
N LYS A 175 9.93 15.73 53.85
CA LYS A 175 10.56 17.05 53.99
C LYS A 175 9.78 17.96 54.95
N GLU A 176 8.46 17.95 54.92
CA GLU A 176 7.61 18.69 55.86
C GLU A 176 7.79 18.18 57.29
N HIS A 177 7.81 16.86 57.49
CA HIS A 177 8.04 16.28 58.81
C HIS A 177 9.44 16.63 59.35
N THR A 178 10.46 16.58 58.50
CA THR A 178 11.82 16.99 58.89
C THR A 178 11.90 18.50 59.17
N ILE A 179 11.24 19.35 58.38
CA ILE A 179 11.13 20.80 58.66
C ILE A 179 10.42 21.06 59.98
N ALA A 180 9.29 20.39 60.25
CA ALA A 180 8.55 20.54 61.50
C ALA A 180 9.40 20.11 62.71
N SER A 181 10.16 19.01 62.59
CA SER A 181 11.10 18.57 63.62
C SER A 181 12.23 19.59 63.84
N MET A 182 12.84 20.10 62.75
CA MET A 182 13.87 21.13 62.82
C MET A 182 13.34 22.45 63.42
N GLN A 183 12.12 22.86 63.08
CA GLN A 183 11.48 24.05 63.65
C GLN A 183 11.29 23.91 65.16
N LYS A 184 10.82 22.75 65.64
CA LYS A 184 10.73 22.46 67.09
C LYS A 184 12.09 22.56 67.78
N GLN A 185 13.14 22.01 67.17
CA GLN A 185 14.51 22.12 67.71
C GLN A 185 15.01 23.57 67.72
N ILE A 186 14.73 24.35 66.69
CA ILE A 186 15.09 25.78 66.65
C ILE A 186 14.35 26.54 67.75
N GLU A 187 13.08 26.26 67.98
CA GLU A 187 12.28 26.89 69.03
C GLU A 187 12.80 26.55 70.43
N GLU A 188 13.17 25.29 70.66
CA GLU A 188 13.83 24.86 71.90
C GLU A 188 15.21 25.52 72.10
N LEU A 189 16.02 25.63 71.04
CA LEU A 189 17.32 26.30 71.08
C LEU A 189 17.17 27.81 71.33
N LYS A 190 16.19 28.46 70.71
CA LYS A 190 15.86 29.88 70.97
C LYS A 190 15.50 30.09 72.44
N ARG A 191 14.63 29.25 73.00
CA ARG A 191 14.25 29.32 74.41
C ARG A 191 15.44 29.14 75.35
N LYS A 192 16.37 28.23 75.04
CA LYS A 192 17.62 28.05 75.83
C LYS A 192 18.56 29.25 75.71
N ALA A 193 18.70 29.82 74.51
CA ALA A 193 19.53 31.01 74.30
C ALA A 193 18.98 32.25 75.05
N GLU A 194 17.65 32.43 75.06
CA GLU A 194 17.00 33.49 75.84
C GLU A 194 17.21 33.33 77.35
N GLN A 195 17.17 32.10 77.88
CA GLN A 195 17.48 31.84 79.29
C GLN A 195 18.94 32.15 79.66
N GLY A 196 19.90 31.78 78.79
CA GLY A 196 21.32 32.11 79.00
C GLY A 196 21.58 33.62 78.98
N SER A 197 20.88 34.36 78.11
CA SER A 197 21.00 35.82 78.03
C SER A 197 20.52 36.53 79.30
N GLN A 198 19.50 36.02 79.99
CA GLN A 198 19.03 36.62 81.25
C GLN A 198 20.02 36.42 82.41
N GLN A 199 20.73 35.29 82.45
CA GLN A 199 21.76 35.06 83.46
C GLN A 199 22.99 35.94 83.21
N LEU A 200 23.48 36.00 81.97
CA LEU A 200 24.62 36.87 81.61
C LEU A 200 24.34 38.35 81.87
N GLN A 201 23.09 38.81 81.70
CA GLN A 201 22.74 40.21 81.94
C GLN A 201 22.90 40.62 83.42
N GLY A 202 22.69 39.72 84.38
CA GLY A 202 22.91 40.00 85.80
C GLY A 202 24.39 40.11 86.15
N GLU A 203 25.21 39.22 85.61
CA GLU A 203 26.66 39.18 85.86
C GLU A 203 27.39 40.41 85.32
N VAL A 204 26.97 40.92 84.15
CA VAL A 204 27.56 42.15 83.59
C VAL A 204 27.30 43.36 84.48
N GLN A 205 26.14 43.43 85.15
CA GLN A 205 25.78 44.56 86.01
C GLN A 205 26.57 44.57 87.32
N GLU A 206 26.91 43.40 87.86
CA GLU A 206 27.79 43.26 89.03
C GLU A 206 29.22 43.75 88.71
N LEU A 207 29.76 43.34 87.56
CA LEU A 207 31.10 43.76 87.09
C LEU A 207 31.19 45.27 86.81
N GLU A 208 30.13 45.89 86.29
CA GLU A 208 30.09 47.34 86.04
C GLU A 208 30.09 48.14 87.35
N LEU A 209 29.36 47.67 88.37
CA LEU A 209 29.34 48.31 89.69
C LEU A 209 30.72 48.26 90.37
N GLU A 210 31.40 47.13 90.32
CA GLU A 210 32.75 46.96 90.84
C GLU A 210 33.74 47.93 90.16
N SER A 211 33.69 48.00 88.83
CA SER A 211 34.55 48.89 88.05
C SER A 211 34.29 50.37 88.38
N LEU A 212 33.03 50.76 88.56
CA LEU A 212 32.66 52.15 88.86
C LEU A 212 33.10 52.57 90.27
N LEU A 213 32.94 51.70 91.27
CA LEU A 213 33.40 51.96 92.63
C LEU A 213 34.93 52.05 92.67
N SER A 214 35.64 51.15 91.98
CA SER A 214 37.11 51.11 91.96
C SER A 214 37.70 52.36 91.29
N ALA A 215 37.06 52.85 90.23
CA ALA A 215 37.48 54.08 89.56
C ALA A 215 37.26 55.34 90.41
N ARG A 216 36.19 55.39 91.23
CA ARG A 216 35.82 56.57 92.03
C ARG A 216 36.57 56.65 93.35
N PHE A 217 36.96 55.51 93.93
CA PHE A 217 37.64 55.44 95.21
C PHE A 217 38.95 54.63 95.10
N PRO A 218 40.00 55.15 94.45
CA PRO A 218 41.23 54.38 94.20
C PRO A 218 42.04 53.99 95.44
N ARG A 219 41.74 54.59 96.60
CA ARG A 219 42.42 54.32 97.88
C ARG A 219 41.66 53.32 98.75
N ASP A 220 40.41 53.03 98.40
CA ASP A 220 39.53 52.14 99.15
C ASP A 220 39.63 50.71 98.60
N THR A 221 39.31 49.72 99.42
CA THR A 221 39.33 48.31 99.01
C THR A 221 37.91 47.85 98.68
N ILE A 222 37.72 47.33 97.48
CA ILE A 222 36.42 46.87 96.99
C ILE A 222 36.53 45.37 96.73
N GLU A 223 35.68 44.60 97.39
CA GLU A 223 35.67 43.13 97.34
C GLU A 223 34.29 42.64 96.87
N PRO A 224 34.20 41.78 95.85
CA PRO A 224 32.93 41.18 95.44
C PRO A 224 32.47 40.17 96.49
N VAL A 225 31.17 40.16 96.79
CA VAL A 225 30.58 39.15 97.68
C VAL A 225 30.36 37.85 96.89
N PRO A 226 30.88 36.68 97.34
CA PRO A 226 30.68 35.42 96.64
C PRO A 226 29.20 35.03 96.53
N LYS A 227 28.78 34.54 95.35
CA LYS A 227 27.39 34.11 95.11
C LYS A 227 26.96 33.04 96.12
N GLY A 228 25.98 33.37 96.96
CA GLY A 228 25.39 32.43 97.94
C GLY A 228 25.37 32.91 99.40
N GLU A 229 26.00 34.05 99.73
CA GLU A 229 25.90 34.68 101.05
C GLU A 229 24.90 35.84 101.07
N TYR A 230 24.10 35.95 102.13
CA TYR A 230 23.08 37.00 102.27
C TYR A 230 23.70 38.32 102.73
N GLY A 231 23.77 39.29 101.83
CA GLY A 231 24.10 40.67 102.17
C GLY A 231 24.93 41.34 101.09
N GLY A 232 24.25 42.02 100.16
CA GLY A 232 24.83 42.94 99.17
C GLY A 232 25.64 42.28 98.04
N ASP A 233 25.89 43.07 97.00
CA ASP A 233 26.62 42.65 95.81
C ASP A 233 28.12 42.95 95.94
N VAL A 234 28.47 44.10 96.55
CA VAL A 234 29.85 44.56 96.69
C VAL A 234 30.11 45.11 98.08
N LEU A 235 31.21 44.70 98.71
CA LEU A 235 31.72 45.25 99.97
C LEU A 235 32.77 46.32 99.68
N HIS A 236 32.57 47.53 100.21
CA HIS A 236 33.47 48.66 100.06
C HIS A 236 34.05 49.05 101.42
N ARG A 237 35.35 48.82 101.62
CA ARG A 237 36.07 49.21 102.85
C ARG A 237 36.76 50.55 102.61
N VAL A 238 36.33 51.56 103.36
CA VAL A 238 36.84 52.93 103.24
C VAL A 238 38.14 53.08 104.03
N VAL A 239 39.21 53.53 103.37
CA VAL A 239 40.55 53.62 103.94
C VAL A 239 40.96 55.08 104.11
N GLY A 240 41.28 55.47 105.35
CA GLY A 240 41.70 56.83 105.68
C GLY A 240 43.09 57.19 105.13
N PRO A 241 43.49 58.47 105.17
CA PRO A 241 44.74 58.96 104.58
C PRO A 241 46.03 58.33 105.14
N LEU A 242 45.95 57.70 106.31
CA LEU A 242 47.03 57.00 107.02
C LEU A 242 46.94 55.46 106.88
N GLY A 243 46.13 54.96 105.94
CA GLY A 243 45.99 53.52 105.66
C GLY A 243 45.11 52.74 106.64
N GLN A 244 44.37 53.43 107.51
CA GLN A 244 43.51 52.81 108.53
C GLN A 244 42.09 52.66 107.99
N VAL A 245 41.47 51.48 108.18
CA VAL A 245 40.09 51.26 107.74
C VAL A 245 39.14 52.01 108.67
N CYS A 246 38.44 53.01 108.12
CA CYS A 246 37.57 53.91 108.90
C CYS A 246 36.10 53.47 108.87
N GLY A 247 35.74 52.50 108.03
CA GLY A 247 34.41 51.89 107.98
C GLY A 247 34.22 50.94 106.80
N THR A 248 33.15 50.16 106.83
CA THR A 248 32.74 49.26 105.74
C THR A 248 31.34 49.66 105.28
N ILE A 249 31.18 49.87 103.97
CA ILE A 249 29.93 50.16 103.29
C ILE A 249 29.56 48.92 102.47
N LEU A 250 28.34 48.43 102.64
CA LEU A 250 27.80 47.35 101.83
C LEU A 250 26.93 47.95 100.72
N TRP A 251 27.23 47.61 99.47
CA TRP A 251 26.45 48.02 98.31
C TRP A 251 25.54 46.88 97.88
N GLU A 252 24.23 47.13 97.90
CA GLU A 252 23.21 46.26 97.32
C GLU A 252 22.56 47.02 96.16
N CYS A 253 22.79 46.55 94.94
CA CYS A 253 22.32 47.14 93.70
C CYS A 253 20.97 46.53 93.30
N LYS A 254 19.92 46.97 93.99
CA LYS A 254 18.55 46.70 93.56
C LYS A 254 18.17 47.61 92.39
N ARG A 255 17.96 46.99 91.23
CA ARG A 255 17.49 47.55 89.96
C ARG A 255 16.60 48.80 90.13
N THR A 256 17.20 49.98 90.04
CA THR A 256 16.52 51.25 89.77
C THR A 256 17.49 52.15 89.01
N GLN A 257 17.04 52.77 87.91
CA GLN A 257 17.84 53.59 86.97
C GLN A 257 18.38 54.92 87.57
N GLU A 258 18.67 54.96 88.87
CA GLU A 258 18.88 56.20 89.64
C GLU A 258 20.26 56.30 90.32
N LEU A 259 21.26 55.54 89.83
CA LEU A 259 22.61 55.51 90.40
C LEU A 259 23.48 56.72 90.01
N GLU A 260 23.33 57.28 88.80
CA GLU A 260 24.08 58.49 88.39
C GLU A 260 23.64 59.77 89.12
N ARG A 261 22.39 59.86 89.59
CA ARG A 261 21.82 61.11 90.13
C ARG A 261 22.07 61.32 91.63
N ARG A 262 22.38 60.26 92.39
CA ARG A 262 22.56 60.34 93.85
C ARG A 262 23.98 60.71 94.28
N LEU A 263 25.00 60.17 93.62
CA LEU A 263 26.41 60.48 93.91
C LEU A 263 26.80 61.93 93.58
N ALA A 264 26.09 62.58 92.64
CA ALA A 264 26.26 64.01 92.32
C ALA A 264 25.60 64.97 93.34
N ARG A 265 24.69 64.48 94.19
CA ARG A 265 23.91 65.31 95.13
C ARG A 265 24.53 65.40 96.53
N GLU A 266 25.39 64.46 96.92
CA GLU A 266 26.05 64.45 98.24
C GLU A 266 27.28 65.37 98.30
N THR A 267 27.96 65.60 97.16
CA THR A 267 29.06 66.57 97.02
C THR A 267 28.60 68.03 96.94
N SER A 268 27.30 68.28 96.72
CA SER A 268 26.75 69.62 96.45
C SER A 268 25.99 70.25 97.63
N ARG A 269 25.97 69.65 98.83
CA ARG A 269 25.43 70.30 100.05
C ARG A 269 26.52 71.04 100.84
N ARG A 270 27.02 72.13 100.27
CA ARG A 270 27.53 73.32 101.00
C ARG A 270 26.69 74.54 100.57
N PRO A 271 26.25 75.43 101.48
CA PRO A 271 25.04 76.22 101.24
C PRO A 271 25.32 77.64 100.74
N LYS A 272 24.69 78.04 99.63
CA LYS A 272 24.26 79.41 99.23
C LYS A 272 23.26 79.23 98.06
N GLY A 273 22.15 79.91 97.85
CA GLY A 273 21.44 81.05 98.43
C GLY A 273 20.16 81.21 97.57
N ARG A 274 19.08 81.74 98.15
CA ARG A 274 17.73 81.84 97.57
C ARG A 274 17.61 82.85 96.43
N GLU A 275 16.78 82.55 95.41
CA GLU A 275 15.94 83.48 94.62
C GLU A 275 14.96 82.62 93.79
N SER A 276 13.73 82.39 94.25
CA SER A 276 12.49 83.16 94.05
C SER A 276 11.97 83.28 92.60
N ARG A 277 10.99 82.41 92.31
CA ARG A 277 9.72 82.63 91.59
C ARG A 277 9.77 83.29 90.19
N ASN A 278 9.21 82.60 89.19
CA ASN A 278 7.81 82.85 88.84
C ASN A 278 7.14 81.67 88.11
N ARG A 279 5.87 81.46 88.44
CA ARG A 279 4.95 80.47 87.86
C ARG A 279 4.49 80.95 86.48
N HIS A 280 4.11 80.04 85.59
CA HIS A 280 2.83 80.13 84.86
C HIS A 280 2.28 78.72 84.60
N HIS A 281 0.95 78.67 84.63
CA HIS A 281 0.06 77.53 84.81
C HIS A 281 -0.66 77.26 83.49
N HIS A 282 -0.82 75.99 83.10
CA HIS A 282 -1.99 75.43 82.39
C HIS A 282 -1.70 73.92 82.21
N GLN A 283 -2.45 72.98 82.80
CA GLN A 283 -3.78 72.46 82.38
C GLN A 283 -3.79 72.14 80.87
N SER A 284 -4.25 71.01 80.35
CA SER A 284 -4.91 69.79 80.82
C SER A 284 -5.33 69.07 79.53
N GLY A 285 -5.50 67.75 79.54
CA GLY A 285 -6.17 67.00 78.46
C GLY A 285 -5.53 65.63 78.26
N SER A 286 -6.18 64.50 78.60
CA SER A 286 -7.27 63.87 77.83
C SER A 286 -6.78 63.51 76.42
N THR A 287 -6.89 62.31 75.86
CA THR A 287 -7.81 61.19 76.03
C THR A 287 -7.34 60.06 75.10
N GLU A 288 -7.68 58.82 75.46
CA GLU A 288 -8.16 57.71 74.62
C GLU A 288 -7.97 57.72 73.09
N GLY A 289 -7.68 56.53 72.54
CA GLY A 289 -8.28 56.11 71.26
C GLY A 289 -7.46 55.13 70.40
N CYS A 290 -7.92 53.87 70.38
CA CYS A 290 -7.69 52.77 69.42
C CYS A 290 -6.29 52.17 69.26
#